data_AF-A0A968XRI5-F1
#
_entry.id   AF-A0A968XRI5-F1
#
_cell.length_a   1.000
_cell.length_b   1.000
_cell.length_c   1.000
_cell.angle_alpha   90.00
_cell.angle_beta   90.00
_cell.angle_gamma   90.00
#
_symmetry.space_group_name_H-M   'P 1'
#
loop_
_entity.id
_entity.type
_entity.pdbx_description
1 polymer ?
#
loop_
_entity_poly.entity_id
_entity_poly.type
_entity_poly.pdbx_seq_one_letter_code
_entity_poly.pdbx_strand_id
1 'polypeptide(L)'
;MPASRAAVITGLRPDQTGIYELGHSMVNSAAAMASVGLEEQFKRHGYDTYLTGKFYHTEPTKRAWPEERMKAAWTEIKEPVAQKDPQLAGGYNSIGHAPGGMESMNDVAALKNTKGWLAAKHDKPFFIVQGLTKPHVALVVPKEFFDMYPL
;
A
#
# COMPACT_ATOMS: atom_id res chain seq x y z
N MET A 1 4.87 1.38 11.36
CA MET A 1 4.97 0.23 10.46
C MET A 1 4.59 -1.04 11.23
N PRO A 2 3.62 -1.83 10.77
CA PRO A 2 3.35 -3.17 11.32
C PRO A 2 4.52 -4.10 11.05
N ALA A 3 4.77 -5.01 12.01
CA ALA A 3 5.81 -6.04 11.92
C ALA A 3 5.78 -6.85 10.62
N SER A 4 4.58 -7.20 10.15
CA SER A 4 4.40 -8.01 8.94
C SER A 4 4.93 -7.33 7.68
N ARG A 5 4.61 -6.05 7.47
CA ARG A 5 5.07 -5.28 6.31
C ARG A 5 6.56 -4.98 6.41
N ALA A 6 7.03 -4.63 7.61
CA ALA A 6 8.47 -4.45 7.84
C ALA A 6 9.25 -5.71 7.47
N ALA A 7 8.75 -6.90 7.81
CA ALA A 7 9.40 -8.15 7.47
C ALA A 7 9.46 -8.42 5.96
N VAL A 8 8.36 -8.18 5.24
CA VAL A 8 8.34 -8.33 3.77
C VAL A 8 9.28 -7.34 3.10
N ILE A 9 9.27 -6.08 3.53
CA ILE A 9 10.07 -5.02 2.93
C ILE A 9 11.57 -5.27 3.17
N THR A 10 11.95 -5.61 4.40
CA THR A 10 13.37 -5.73 4.80
C THR A 10 13.97 -7.11 4.57
N GLY A 11 13.14 -8.15 4.42
CA GLY A 11 13.57 -9.54 4.45
C GLY A 11 13.99 -10.04 5.84
N LEU A 12 13.76 -9.26 6.89
CA LEU A 12 14.16 -9.56 8.26
C LEU A 12 12.95 -9.93 9.11
N ARG A 13 13.12 -10.86 10.04
CA ARG A 13 12.03 -11.22 10.97
C ARG A 13 11.79 -10.11 12.01
N PRO A 14 10.60 -10.07 12.65
CA PRO A 14 10.32 -9.12 13.72
C PRO A 14 11.35 -9.11 14.86
N ASP A 15 11.89 -10.28 15.23
CA ASP A 15 12.93 -10.42 16.27
C ASP A 15 14.28 -9.79 15.88
N GLN A 16 14.56 -9.66 14.58
CA GLN A 16 15.76 -9.01 14.06
C GLN A 16 15.56 -7.50 13.89
N THR A 17 14.37 -7.08 13.46
CA THR A 17 14.06 -5.66 13.25
C THR A 17 13.70 -4.92 14.54
N GLY A 18 13.20 -5.61 15.56
CA GLY A 18 12.65 -4.97 16.77
C GLY A 18 11.31 -4.24 16.53
N ILE A 19 10.65 -4.50 15.41
CA ILE A 19 9.37 -3.89 15.04
C ILE A 19 8.26 -4.90 15.33
N TYR A 20 7.50 -4.65 16.40
CA TYR A 20 6.43 -5.55 16.85
C TYR A 20 5.04 -4.92 16.76
N GLU A 21 4.95 -3.60 16.98
CA GLU A 21 3.67 -2.93 17.18
C GLU A 21 3.32 -1.94 16.06
N LEU A 22 2.02 -1.63 16.03
CA LEU A 22 1.50 -0.57 15.19
C LEU A 22 1.99 0.79 15.67
N GLY A 23 2.93 1.38 14.95
CA GLY A 23 3.43 2.74 15.26
C GLY A 23 4.95 2.82 15.31
N HIS A 24 5.64 1.69 15.51
CA HIS A 24 7.08 1.61 15.37
C HIS A 24 7.51 2.07 13.98
N SER A 25 8.48 2.97 13.88
CA SER A 25 9.01 3.43 12.59
C SER A 25 10.18 2.56 12.18
N MET A 26 10.32 2.21 10.88
CA MET A 26 11.52 1.47 10.45
C MET A 26 12.78 2.33 10.57
N VAL A 27 12.65 3.67 10.57
CA VAL A 27 13.78 4.59 10.79
C VAL A 27 14.40 4.46 12.18
N ASN A 28 13.66 3.93 13.16
CA ASN A 28 14.13 3.74 14.53
C ASN A 28 14.77 2.36 14.74
N SER A 29 14.78 1.50 13.72
CA SER A 29 15.39 0.18 13.77
C SER A 29 16.72 0.21 13.02
N ALA A 30 17.83 0.05 13.74
CA ALA A 30 19.16 -0.02 13.14
C ALA A 30 19.28 -1.17 12.14
N ALA A 31 18.72 -2.35 12.46
CA ALA A 31 18.70 -3.50 11.57
C ALA A 31 17.88 -3.25 10.30
N ALA A 32 16.69 -2.63 10.43
CA ALA A 32 15.89 -2.28 9.24
C ALA A 32 16.58 -1.21 8.39
N MET A 33 17.20 -0.21 9.01
CA MET A 33 17.94 0.85 8.30
C MET A 33 19.19 0.34 7.58
N ALA A 34 19.86 -0.68 8.14
CA ALA A 34 20.99 -1.35 7.49
C ALA A 34 20.57 -2.29 6.35
N SER A 35 19.32 -2.76 6.34
CA SER A 35 18.79 -3.60 5.25
C SER A 35 18.54 -2.80 3.98
N VAL A 36 18.48 -3.49 2.83
CA VAL A 36 18.02 -2.92 1.55
C VAL A 36 16.58 -3.39 1.30
N GLY A 37 15.64 -2.46 1.21
CA GLY A 37 14.23 -2.75 1.00
C GLY A 37 13.97 -3.47 -0.33
N LEU A 38 12.93 -4.29 -0.38
CA LEU A 38 12.53 -5.07 -1.56
C LEU A 38 12.42 -4.19 -2.82
N GLU A 39 11.68 -3.09 -2.73
CA GLU A 39 11.52 -2.11 -3.80
C GLU A 39 12.84 -1.52 -4.28
N GLU A 40 13.75 -1.27 -3.35
CA GLU A 40 15.04 -0.66 -3.62
C GLU A 40 15.98 -1.65 -4.31
N GLN A 41 15.89 -2.93 -3.96
CA GLN A 41 16.60 -3.99 -4.68
C GLN A 41 16.24 -3.97 -6.16
N PHE A 42 14.95 -3.95 -6.52
CA PHE A 42 14.53 -3.88 -7.92
C PHE A 42 15.07 -2.62 -8.61
N LYS A 43 14.93 -1.45 -7.97
CA LYS A 43 15.39 -0.19 -8.54
C LYS A 43 16.89 -0.17 -8.80
N ARG A 44 17.70 -0.69 -7.86
CA ARG A 44 19.16 -0.82 -8.01
C ARG A 44 19.57 -1.76 -9.15
N HIS A 45 18.72 -2.71 -9.52
CA HIS A 45 18.96 -3.68 -10.60
C HIS A 45 18.29 -3.29 -11.93
N GLY A 46 18.02 -2.01 -12.13
CA GLY A 46 17.62 -1.47 -13.43
C GLY A 46 16.12 -1.56 -13.72
N TYR A 47 15.29 -1.90 -12.73
CA TYR A 47 13.84 -1.88 -12.89
C TYR A 47 13.28 -0.47 -12.69
N ASP A 48 12.21 -0.16 -13.40
CA ASP A 48 11.31 0.91 -12.98
C ASP A 48 10.35 0.40 -11.90
N THR A 49 10.17 1.20 -10.87
CA THR A 49 9.45 0.80 -9.66
C THR A 49 8.25 1.71 -9.43
N TYR A 50 7.08 1.12 -9.29
CA TYR A 50 5.82 1.86 -9.20
C TYR A 50 5.04 1.45 -7.95
N LEU A 51 4.50 2.42 -7.23
CA LEU A 51 3.73 2.18 -6.02
C LEU A 51 2.38 2.89 -6.05
N THR A 52 1.31 2.14 -5.77
CA THR A 52 0.00 2.70 -5.43
C THR A 52 -0.69 1.91 -4.32
N GLY A 53 -1.57 2.57 -3.59
CA GLY A 53 -2.31 1.97 -2.48
C GLY A 53 -1.46 1.71 -1.23
N LYS A 54 -1.94 0.79 -0.39
CA LYS A 54 -1.39 0.55 0.95
C LYS A 54 -0.27 -0.49 0.92
N PHE A 55 0.95 -0.07 0.61
CA PHE A 55 2.17 -0.89 0.81
C PHE A 55 2.86 -0.60 2.14
N TYR A 56 2.97 0.69 2.48
CA TYR A 56 3.36 1.16 3.80
C TYR A 56 2.10 1.46 4.62
N HIS A 57 2.19 1.35 5.95
CA HIS A 57 1.01 1.53 6.82
C HIS A 57 0.67 3.00 7.14
N THR A 58 1.57 3.92 6.83
CA THR A 58 1.49 5.35 7.13
C THR A 58 2.08 6.14 5.96
N GLU A 59 1.99 7.47 5.99
CA GLU A 59 2.76 8.35 5.09
C GLU A 59 4.21 7.82 4.96
N PRO A 60 4.64 7.42 3.75
CA PRO A 60 5.88 6.66 3.57
C PRO A 60 7.12 7.37 4.12
N THR A 61 7.14 8.70 4.03
CA THR A 61 8.30 9.55 4.35
C THR A 61 8.50 9.83 5.85
N LYS A 62 7.47 9.68 6.69
CA LYS A 62 7.59 9.97 8.14
C LYS A 62 7.86 8.75 9.01
N ARG A 63 7.48 7.55 8.54
CA ARG A 63 7.40 6.36 9.41
C ARG A 63 7.78 5.04 8.73
N ALA A 64 7.92 5.02 7.40
CA ALA A 64 8.39 3.84 6.69
C ALA A 64 9.89 3.97 6.43
N TRP A 65 10.27 4.89 5.55
CA TRP A 65 11.67 5.10 5.16
C TRP A 65 12.02 6.59 5.16
N PRO A 66 13.32 6.95 5.23
CA PRO A 66 13.74 8.31 4.92
C PRO A 66 13.25 8.74 3.53
N GLU A 67 12.89 10.02 3.40
CA GLU A 67 12.35 10.55 2.14
C GLU A 67 13.28 10.32 0.94
N GLU A 68 14.59 10.52 1.11
CA GLU A 68 15.58 10.29 0.06
C GLU A 68 15.64 8.84 -0.39
N ARG A 69 15.45 7.91 0.56
CA ARG A 69 15.36 6.47 0.24
C ARG A 69 14.09 6.16 -0.54
N MET A 70 12.96 6.78 -0.19
CA MET A 70 11.71 6.65 -0.94
C MET A 70 11.87 7.15 -2.38
N LYS A 71 12.45 8.34 -2.58
CA LYS A 71 12.74 8.90 -3.91
C LYS A 71 13.71 8.01 -4.71
N ALA A 72 14.71 7.45 -4.04
CA ALA A 72 15.68 6.57 -4.68
C ALA A 72 15.08 5.21 -5.06
N ALA A 73 14.10 4.70 -4.30
CA ALA A 73 13.52 3.38 -4.49
C ALA A 73 12.34 3.33 -5.47
N TRP A 74 11.65 4.45 -5.73
CA TRP A 74 10.43 4.49 -6.55
C TRP A 74 10.60 5.41 -7.77
N THR A 75 10.34 4.89 -8.97
CA THR A 75 10.19 5.70 -10.19
C THR A 75 8.98 6.62 -10.08
N GLU A 76 7.84 6.08 -9.62
CA GLU A 76 6.63 6.87 -9.42
C GLU A 76 5.78 6.28 -8.28
N ILE A 77 5.21 7.18 -7.47
CA ILE A 77 4.22 6.84 -6.45
C ILE A 77 2.94 7.59 -6.81
N LYS A 78 1.83 6.86 -6.96
CA LYS A 78 0.50 7.45 -7.20
C LYS A 78 -0.45 7.08 -6.08
N GLU A 79 -0.96 8.09 -5.39
CA GLU A 79 -2.01 7.90 -4.41
C GLU A 79 -3.32 7.46 -5.08
N PRO A 80 -4.05 6.50 -4.52
CA PRO A 80 -5.37 6.16 -5.00
C PRO A 80 -6.36 7.27 -4.62
N VAL A 81 -6.85 8.01 -5.62
CA VAL A 81 -7.87 9.03 -5.42
C VAL A 81 -9.21 8.47 -5.88
N ALA A 82 -10.01 7.93 -4.95
CA ALA A 82 -11.39 7.56 -5.21
C ALA A 82 -12.35 8.73 -4.93
N GLN A 83 -13.54 8.65 -5.53
CA GLN A 83 -14.60 9.60 -5.20
C GLN A 83 -15.00 9.40 -3.73
N LYS A 84 -14.86 10.46 -2.91
CA LYS A 84 -15.27 10.40 -1.51
C LYS A 84 -16.75 10.08 -1.45
N ASP A 85 -17.09 9.06 -0.68
CA ASP A 85 -18.48 8.77 -0.35
C ASP A 85 -18.89 9.62 0.87
N PRO A 86 -19.73 10.66 0.70
CA PRO A 86 -20.15 11.52 1.80
C PRO A 86 -21.05 10.78 2.81
N GLN A 87 -21.57 9.60 2.44
CA GLN A 87 -22.47 8.77 3.25
C GLN A 87 -21.75 7.60 3.92
N LEU A 88 -20.41 7.54 3.87
CA LEU A 88 -19.59 6.68 4.74
C LEU A 88 -19.74 7.15 6.21
N ALA A 89 -20.94 6.97 6.76
CA ALA A 89 -21.27 7.18 8.15
C ALA A 89 -20.86 5.92 8.90
N GLY A 90 -19.72 6.00 9.60
CA GLY A 90 -19.20 4.82 10.26
C GLY A 90 -17.78 4.96 10.78
N GLY A 91 -17.56 4.53 12.02
CA GLY A 91 -16.23 4.43 12.58
C GLY A 91 -15.43 3.29 11.96
N TYR A 92 -14.22 3.08 12.48
CA TYR A 92 -13.27 2.05 12.04
C TYR A 92 -13.87 0.65 11.87
N ASN A 93 -14.91 0.29 12.63
CA ASN A 93 -15.54 -1.03 12.65
C ASN A 93 -16.85 -1.15 11.84
N SER A 94 -17.16 -0.18 10.99
CA SER A 94 -18.42 -0.22 10.24
C SER A 94 -18.45 -1.32 9.18
N ILE A 95 -19.65 -1.88 8.97
CA ILE A 95 -19.97 -2.84 7.90
C ILE A 95 -21.17 -2.26 7.16
N GLY A 96 -21.11 -2.18 5.83
CA GLY A 96 -22.25 -1.66 5.06
C GLY A 96 -21.98 -1.47 3.59
N HIS A 97 -22.95 -0.90 2.90
CA HIS A 97 -22.83 -0.56 1.50
C HIS A 97 -22.03 0.74 1.32
N ALA A 98 -21.23 0.81 0.27
CA ALA A 98 -20.67 2.05 -0.25
C ALA A 98 -21.64 2.62 -1.30
N PRO A 99 -22.45 3.66 -1.00
CA PRO A 99 -23.37 4.26 -1.96
C PRO A 99 -22.74 4.70 -3.28
N GLY A 100 -21.48 5.13 -3.24
CA GLY A 100 -20.72 5.49 -4.45
C GLY A 100 -20.29 4.30 -5.33
N GLY A 101 -20.67 3.07 -4.97
CA GLY A 101 -20.39 1.87 -5.74
C GLY A 101 -18.90 1.58 -5.89
N MET A 102 -18.53 0.85 -6.95
CA MET A 102 -17.14 0.47 -7.21
C MET A 102 -16.20 1.68 -7.32
N GLU A 103 -16.69 2.78 -7.90
CA GLU A 103 -15.90 3.98 -8.17
C GLU A 103 -15.53 4.80 -6.93
N SER A 104 -16.23 4.62 -5.80
CA SER A 104 -15.85 5.22 -4.53
C SER A 104 -14.78 4.43 -3.76
N MET A 105 -14.34 3.28 -4.30
CA MET A 105 -13.37 2.41 -3.62
C MET A 105 -11.93 2.83 -3.94
N ASN A 106 -11.14 3.13 -2.89
CA ASN A 106 -9.70 3.41 -3.03
C ASN A 106 -8.94 2.27 -3.75
N ASP A 107 -9.35 1.02 -3.53
CA ASP A 107 -8.73 -0.14 -4.19
C ASP A 107 -8.96 -0.14 -5.71
N VAL A 108 -10.07 0.44 -6.17
CA VAL A 108 -10.39 0.60 -7.60
C VAL A 108 -9.59 1.75 -8.19
N ALA A 109 -9.42 2.86 -7.46
CA ALA A 109 -8.51 3.93 -7.87
C ALA A 109 -7.05 3.43 -7.96
N ALA A 110 -6.59 2.64 -7.00
CA ALA A 110 -5.27 1.98 -7.05
C ALA A 110 -5.15 1.07 -8.28
N LEU A 111 -6.18 0.27 -8.57
CA LEU A 111 -6.20 -0.58 -9.77
C LEU A 111 -6.10 0.23 -11.07
N LYS A 112 -6.73 1.41 -11.15
CA LYS A 112 -6.63 2.28 -12.33
C LYS A 112 -5.20 2.73 -12.58
N ASN A 113 -4.47 3.12 -11.52
CA ASN A 113 -3.05 3.46 -11.62
C ASN A 113 -2.23 2.27 -12.15
N THR A 114 -2.40 1.08 -11.55
CA THR A 114 -1.71 -0.13 -11.99
C THR A 114 -2.03 -0.50 -13.43
N LYS A 115 -3.29 -0.41 -13.86
CA LYS A 115 -3.67 -0.66 -15.26
C LYS A 115 -3.00 0.33 -16.22
N GLY A 116 -2.88 1.60 -15.83
CA GLY A 116 -2.15 2.61 -16.59
C GLY A 116 -0.68 2.25 -16.78
N TRP A 117 0.00 1.81 -15.72
CA TRP A 117 1.38 1.36 -15.82
C TRP A 117 1.52 0.10 -16.66
N LEU A 118 0.66 -0.91 -16.48
CA LEU A 118 0.71 -2.15 -17.28
C LEU A 118 0.48 -1.91 -18.78
N ALA A 119 -0.33 -0.90 -19.14
CA ALA A 119 -0.62 -0.56 -20.54
C ALA A 119 0.45 0.35 -21.18
N ALA A 120 1.33 0.96 -20.39
CA ALA A 120 2.38 1.84 -20.89
C ALA A 120 3.47 1.04 -21.63
N LYS A 121 4.17 1.71 -22.55
CA LYS A 121 5.41 1.17 -23.11
C LYS A 121 6.54 1.33 -22.09
N HIS A 122 7.29 0.25 -21.85
CA HIS A 122 8.45 0.25 -20.97
C HIS A 122 9.69 -0.14 -21.73
N ASP A 123 10.75 0.66 -21.60
CA ASP A 123 12.07 0.34 -22.14
C ASP A 123 12.92 -0.50 -21.16
N LYS A 124 12.49 -0.57 -19.89
CA LYS A 124 13.10 -1.33 -18.79
C LYS A 124 12.10 -2.35 -18.23
N PRO A 125 12.54 -3.43 -17.58
CA PRO A 125 11.62 -4.25 -16.79
C PRO A 125 11.06 -3.41 -15.63
N PHE A 126 9.88 -3.78 -15.13
CA PHE A 126 9.22 -3.04 -14.05
C PHE A 126 8.87 -3.92 -12.85
N PHE A 127 8.78 -3.28 -11.69
CA PHE A 127 8.26 -3.83 -10.45
C PHE A 127 7.13 -2.93 -9.96
N ILE A 128 5.93 -3.47 -9.86
CA ILE A 128 4.75 -2.73 -9.43
C ILE A 128 4.28 -3.29 -8.10
N VAL A 129 4.02 -2.40 -7.16
CA VAL A 129 3.28 -2.71 -5.94
C VAL A 129 1.91 -2.06 -5.97
N GLN A 130 0.88 -2.90 -5.94
CA GLN A 130 -0.51 -2.50 -5.75
C GLN A 130 -1.00 -2.95 -4.37
N GLY A 131 -1.08 -2.01 -3.43
CA GLY A 131 -1.53 -2.29 -2.08
C GLY A 131 -3.04 -2.18 -1.94
N LEU A 132 -3.76 -3.30 -2.01
CA LEU A 132 -5.18 -3.34 -1.68
C LEU A 132 -5.40 -3.13 -0.17
N THR A 133 -6.51 -2.49 0.17
CA THR A 133 -6.91 -2.19 1.54
C THR A 133 -7.96 -3.17 2.02
N LYS A 134 -8.99 -3.48 1.23
CA LYS A 134 -9.99 -4.50 1.59
C LYS A 134 -9.33 -5.89 1.63
N PRO A 135 -9.74 -6.77 2.56
CA PRO A 135 -10.89 -6.67 3.47
C PRO A 135 -10.59 -6.01 4.82
N HIS A 136 -9.56 -5.15 4.93
CA HIS A 136 -9.37 -4.38 6.17
C HIS A 136 -10.57 -3.48 6.44
N VAL A 137 -10.93 -3.38 7.71
CA VAL A 137 -12.04 -2.56 8.20
C VAL A 137 -11.84 -1.06 7.89
N ALA A 138 -12.90 -0.25 7.77
CA ALA A 138 -14.31 -0.64 7.78
C ALA A 138 -14.67 -1.53 6.58
N LEU A 139 -15.56 -2.51 6.76
CA LEU A 139 -16.09 -3.39 5.71
C LEU A 139 -17.24 -2.69 4.97
N VAL A 140 -16.94 -1.52 4.44
CA VAL A 140 -17.85 -0.78 3.58
C VAL A 140 -17.44 -1.01 2.13
N VAL A 141 -18.30 -1.70 1.37
CA VAL A 141 -18.04 -2.16 0.00
C VAL A 141 -19.30 -2.01 -0.85
N PRO A 142 -19.22 -2.04 -2.19
CA PRO A 142 -20.39 -1.97 -3.06
C PRO A 142 -21.44 -3.03 -2.74
N LYS A 143 -22.72 -2.69 -2.92
CA LYS A 143 -23.86 -3.56 -2.59
C LYS A 143 -23.78 -4.93 -3.28
N GLU A 144 -23.28 -4.97 -4.52
CA GLU A 144 -23.13 -6.21 -5.28
C GLU A 144 -22.32 -7.28 -4.54
N PHE A 145 -21.39 -6.91 -3.66
CA PHE A 145 -20.62 -7.87 -2.86
C PHE A 145 -21.45 -8.52 -1.75
N PHE A 146 -22.44 -7.83 -1.20
CA PHE A 146 -23.37 -8.42 -0.24
C PHE A 146 -24.39 -9.32 -0.94
N ASP A 147 -24.83 -8.92 -2.13
CA ASP A 147 -25.81 -9.70 -2.92
C ASP A 147 -25.28 -11.08 -3.33
N MET A 148 -23.96 -11.27 -3.37
CA MET A 148 -23.33 -12.58 -3.60
C MET A 148 -23.45 -13.54 -2.42
N TYR A 149 -23.71 -13.05 -1.21
CA TYR A 149 -23.77 -13.84 0.02
C TYR A 149 -25.10 -13.56 0.76
N PRO A 150 -26.23 -14.08 0.24
CA PRO A 150 -27.52 -13.93 0.91
C PRO A 150 -27.48 -14.61 2.28
N LEU A 151 -28.01 -13.94 3.29
CA LEU A 151 -28.14 -14.42 4.68
C LEU A 151 -29.43 -15.20 4.89
#